data_AF-A0A3C0DV93-F1
#
_entry.id   AF-A0A3C0DV93-F1
#
_cell.length_a   1.000
_cell.length_b   1.000
_cell.length_c   1.000
_cell.angle_alpha   90.00
_cell.angle_beta   90.00
_cell.angle_gamma   90.00
#
_symmetry.space_group_name_H-M   'P 1'
#
loop_
_entity.id
_entity.type
_entity.pdbx_description
1 polymer ?
#
loop_
_entity_poly.entity_id
_entity_poly.type
_entity_poly.pdbx_seq_one_letter_code
_entity_poly.pdbx_strand_id
1 'polypeptide(L)' 'KLLSNNPFIKFHNRQRGYFRCTVTQKTWTTDYMVVDKVTAPGGKVTKRTSLVLENGSPTLQQT' A
#
# COMPACT_ATOMS: atom_id res chain seq x y z
N LYS A 1 1.73 2.36 19.09
CA LYS A 1 0.32 2.36 19.57
C LYS A 1 -0.70 2.13 18.47
N LEU A 2 -0.59 2.76 17.29
CA LEU A 2 -1.57 2.56 16.20
C LEU A 2 -1.76 1.07 15.84
N LEU A 3 -0.71 0.34 15.46
CA LEU A 3 -0.84 -1.06 15.05
C LEU A 3 -1.15 -2.01 16.21
N SER A 4 -0.54 -1.78 17.38
CA SER A 4 -0.74 -2.63 18.57
C SER A 4 -2.19 -2.63 19.07
N ASN A 5 -2.90 -1.51 18.92
CA ASN A 5 -4.27 -1.36 19.41
C ASN A 5 -5.32 -1.66 18.34
N ASN A 6 -4.92 -1.83 17.08
CA ASN A 6 -5.82 -1.97 15.94
C ASN A 6 -5.40 -3.17 15.08
N PRO A 7 -5.73 -4.40 15.49
CA PRO A 7 -5.26 -5.63 14.81
C PRO A 7 -5.78 -5.77 13.37
N PHE A 8 -6.79 -4.99 13.00
CA PHE A 8 -7.34 -4.93 11.64
C PHE A 8 -6.50 -4.05 10.69
N ILE A 9 -5.64 -3.15 11.20
CA ILE A 9 -4.74 -2.36 10.35
C ILE A 9 -3.53 -3.22 10.00
N LYS A 10 -3.42 -3.61 8.72
CA LYS A 10 -2.35 -4.49 8.25
C LYS A 10 -1.08 -3.75 7.85
N PHE A 11 -1.19 -2.51 7.41
CA PHE A 11 -0.05 -1.70 7.00
C PHE A 11 -0.34 -0.21 7.21
N HIS A 12 0.68 0.55 7.62
CA HIS A 12 0.60 1.99 7.77
C HIS A 12 1.91 2.65 7.34
N ASN A 13 1.80 3.70 6.52
CA ASN A 13 2.93 4.48 6.04
C ASN A 13 2.57 5.96 6.00
N ARG A 14 3.54 6.84 6.28
CA ARG A 14 3.36 8.30 6.31
C ARG A 14 4.10 9.04 5.19
N GLN A 15 4.77 8.32 4.30
CA GLN A 15 5.41 8.94 3.14
C GLN A 15 4.37 9.49 2.16
N ARG A 16 4.69 10.60 1.49
CA ARG A 16 3.87 11.16 0.44
C ARG A 16 3.91 10.29 -0.82
N GLY A 17 2.85 10.36 -1.63
CA GLY A 17 2.74 9.57 -2.85
C GLY A 17 1.28 9.31 -3.22
N TYR A 18 1.03 8.17 -3.84
CA TYR A 18 -0.27 7.75 -4.37
C TYR A 18 -0.43 6.23 -4.33
N PHE A 19 -1.64 5.74 -4.60
CA PHE A 19 -1.91 4.32 -4.77
C PHE A 19 -2.08 3.97 -6.24
N ARG A 20 -1.53 2.83 -6.66
CA ARG A 20 -1.83 2.23 -7.96
C ARG A 20 -2.59 0.93 -7.72
N CYS A 21 -3.83 0.88 -8.17
CA CYS A 21 -4.68 -0.29 -8.01
C CYS A 21 -4.78 -1.06 -9.34
N THR A 22 -4.54 -2.37 -9.27
CA THR A 22 -4.83 -3.30 -10.37
C THR A 22 -5.93 -4.24 -9.90
N VAL A 23 -7.07 -4.20 -10.58
CA VAL A 23 -8.25 -4.99 -10.20
C VAL A 23 -8.57 -5.97 -11.32
N THR A 24 -8.69 -7.24 -10.95
CA THR A 24 -9.10 -8.34 -11.82
C THR A 24 -10.25 -9.10 -11.16
N GLN A 25 -10.84 -10.07 -11.87
CA GLN A 25 -11.85 -10.96 -11.27
C GLN A 25 -11.30 -11.83 -10.14
N LYS A 26 -9.98 -12.09 -10.12
CA LYS A 26 -9.33 -12.97 -9.14
C LYS A 26 -8.73 -12.19 -7.97
N THR A 27 -8.21 -10.99 -8.23
CA THR A 27 -7.43 -10.24 -7.24
C THR A 27 -7.65 -8.74 -7.34
N TRP A 28 -7.56 -8.08 -6.19
CA TRP A 28 -7.28 -6.65 -6.09
C TRP A 28 -5.87 -6.48 -5.54
N THR A 29 -4.98 -5.85 -6.31
CA THR A 29 -3.65 -5.47 -5.87
C THR A 29 -3.53 -3.96 -5.71
N THR A 30 -3.09 -3.49 -4.55
CA THR A 30 -2.80 -2.08 -4.25
C THR A 30 -1.31 -1.88 -4.03
N ASP A 31 -0.66 -1.15 -4.93
CA ASP A 31 0.73 -0.74 -4.78
C ASP A 31 0.83 0.60 -4.05
N TYR A 32 1.64 0.64 -2.98
CA TYR A 32 1.94 1.86 -2.22
C TYR A 32 3.10 2.60 -2.90
N MET A 33 2.78 3.54 -3.79
CA MET A 33 3.79 4.34 -4.47
C MET A 33 4.18 5.53 -3.60
N VAL A 34 5.46 5.61 -3.23
CA VAL A 34 5.99 6.65 -2.33
C VAL A 34 6.99 7.54 -3.03
N VAL A 35 7.02 8.82 -2.66
CA VAL A 35 7.99 9.82 -3.11
C VAL A 35 8.95 10.08 -1.96
N ASP A 36 10.25 9.98 -2.23
CA ASP A 36 11.31 10.16 -1.22
C ASP A 36 11.50 11.63 -0.79
N LYS A 37 11.31 12.59 -1.70
CA LYS A 37 11.46 14.03 -1.47
C LYS A 37 10.30 14.81 -2.08
N VAL A 38 9.64 15.62 -1.25
CA VAL A 38 8.49 16.46 -1.65
C VAL A 38 8.68 17.95 -1.37
N THR A 39 9.74 18.33 -0.66
CA THR A 39 10.04 19.73 -0.34
C THR A 39 10.72 20.47 -1.49
N ALA A 40 11.17 19.75 -2.51
CA ALA A 40 11.67 20.31 -3.76
C ALA A 40 11.36 19.35 -4.93
N PRO A 41 11.34 19.83 -6.19
CA PRO A 41 11.15 18.99 -7.36
C PRO A 41 12.22 17.89 -7.52
N GLY A 42 11.91 16.86 -8.30
CA GLY A 42 12.85 15.78 -8.65
C GLY A 42 12.84 14.57 -7.71
N GLY A 43 11.86 14.46 -6.80
CA GLY A 43 11.70 13.28 -5.95
C GLY A 43 11.44 12.00 -6.75
N LYS A 44 12.01 10.88 -6.30
CA LYS A 44 11.88 9.57 -6.94
C LYS A 44 10.65 8.84 -6.40
N VAL A 45 9.82 8.35 -7.33
CA VAL A 45 8.71 7.46 -7.01
C VAL A 45 9.22 6.02 -6.93
N THR A 46 8.94 5.33 -5.82
CA THR A 46 9.25 3.91 -5.66
C THR A 46 8.04 3.15 -5.10
N LYS A 47 7.96 1.85 -5.37
CA LYS A 47 6.94 0.99 -4.78
C LYS A 47 7.41 0.55 -3.40
N ARG A 48 6.68 0.93 -2.34
CA ARG A 48 7.03 0.61 -0.95
C ARG A 48 6.65 -0.82 -0.57
N THR A 49 5.49 -1.28 -1.03
CA THR A 49 4.92 -2.63 -0.84
C THR A 49 3.70 -2.80 -1.76
N SER A 50 3.29 -4.04 -1.98
CA SER A 50 2.04 -4.40 -2.63
C SER A 50 1.13 -5.13 -1.63
N LEU A 51 -0.13 -4.73 -1.55
CA LEU A 51 -1.17 -5.44 -0.78
C LEU A 51 -2.11 -6.14 -1.76
N VAL A 52 -2.29 -7.44 -1.59
CA VAL A 52 -3.11 -8.29 -2.48
C VAL A 52 -4.28 -8.86 -1.70
N LEU A 53 -5.47 -8.69 -2.23
CA LEU A 53 -6.69 -9.33 -1.77
C LEU A 53 -7.17 -10.31 -2.85
N GLU A 54 -7.36 -11.56 -2.48
CA GLU A 54 -7.92 -12.59 -3.35
C GLU A 54 -9.43 -12.62 -3.25
N ASN A 55 -10.11 -12.86 -4.38
CA ASN A 55 -11.56 -12.98 -4.42
C ASN A 55 -12.03 -14.14 -3.52
N GLY A 56 -13.02 -13.87 -2.67
CA GLY A 56 -13.55 -14.83 -1.69
C GLY A 56 -12.71 -14.99 -0.42
N SER A 57 -11.54 -14.34 -0.31
CA SER A 57 -10.71 -14.37 0.89
C SER A 57 -10.75 -13.03 1.62
N PRO A 58 -11.01 -13.01 2.95
CA PRO A 58 -10.90 -11.79 3.75
C PRO A 58 -9.46 -11.45 4.14
N THR A 59 -8.48 -12.24 3.68
CA THR A 59 -7.08 -12.11 4.09
C THR A 59 -6.34 -11.16 3.15
N LEU A 60 -5.70 -10.15 3.72
CA LEU A 60 -4.80 -9.27 2.99
C LEU A 60 -3.37 -9.84 3.02
N GLN A 61 -2.83 -10.13 1.84
CA GLN A 61 -1.44 -10.58 1.68
C GLN A 61 -0.55 -9.37 1.41
N GLN A 62 0.64 -9.34 2.02
CA GLN A 62 1.63 -8.30 1.81
C GLN A 62 2.84 -8.87 1.06
N THR A 63 3.22 -8.21 -0.03
CA THR A 63 4.38 -8.54 -0.89
C THR A 63 5.33 -7.35 -1.06
#